data_AF-A0A8T2TPJ5-F1
#
_entry.id   AF-A0A8T2TPJ5-F1
#
_cell.length_a   1.000
_cell.length_b   1.000
_cell.length_c   1.000
_cell.angle_alpha   90.00
_cell.angle_beta   90.00
_cell.angle_gamma   90.00
#
_symmetry.space_group_name_H-M   'P 1'
#
loop_
_entity.id
_entity.type
_entity.pdbx_description
1 polymer ?
#
loop_
_entity_poly.entity_id
_entity_poly.type
_entity_poly.pdbx_seq_one_letter_code
_entity_poly.pdbx_strand_id
1 'polypeptide(L)'
;MVGSSMETVLEKYVKASGDPGAGDNGSSTDNLDTDRLTVFTEKLKMLQSNVIGDDLERLSLRDLIHLEQQVHESLGRIRAKKDELILDQIDDFNQKVADTRRTMNASMSMLDRLVDFCSSDITGSQEFVESEAGHVLRVPTTDALRAARIASSDQSNDDPEYVASGRRFGITEDLNESPASE
;
A
#
# COMPACT_ATOMS: atom_id res chain seq x y z
N MET A 1 -54.35 -36.38 -39.09
CA MET A 1 -53.19 -37.14 -38.57
C MET A 1 -52.82 -36.49 -37.25
N VAL A 2 -53.22 -37.09 -36.14
CA VAL A 2 -53.19 -36.48 -34.80
C VAL A 2 -51.75 -36.42 -34.31
N GLY A 3 -51.31 -35.22 -33.91
CA GLY A 3 -49.96 -34.97 -33.40
C GLY A 3 -49.69 -35.75 -32.11
N SER A 4 -48.45 -36.21 -31.98
CA SER A 4 -47.88 -36.88 -30.81
C SER A 4 -48.35 -36.19 -29.52
N SER A 5 -49.19 -36.85 -28.72
CA SER A 5 -49.62 -36.35 -27.40
C SER A 5 -48.42 -36.30 -26.45
N MET A 6 -48.39 -35.37 -25.49
CA MET A 6 -47.34 -35.24 -24.48
C MET A 6 -46.98 -36.58 -23.83
N GLU A 7 -47.96 -37.45 -23.63
CA GLU A 7 -47.77 -38.81 -23.15
C GLU A 7 -46.83 -39.64 -24.03
N THR A 8 -46.97 -39.57 -25.35
CA THR A 8 -46.05 -40.24 -26.30
C THR A 8 -44.65 -39.64 -26.31
N VAL A 9 -44.51 -38.36 -25.95
CA VAL A 9 -43.21 -37.70 -25.80
C VAL A 9 -42.57 -38.16 -24.50
N LEU A 10 -43.31 -38.11 -23.39
CA LEU A 10 -42.86 -38.58 -22.08
C LEU A 10 -42.52 -40.07 -22.08
N GLU A 11 -43.32 -40.90 -22.74
CA GLU A 11 -43.07 -42.34 -22.88
C GLU A 11 -41.76 -42.62 -23.62
N LYS A 12 -41.46 -41.86 -24.68
CA LYS A 12 -40.16 -41.94 -25.38
C LYS A 12 -39.01 -41.52 -24.49
N TYR A 13 -39.17 -40.47 -23.68
CA TYR A 13 -38.15 -40.05 -22.73
C TYR A 13 -37.92 -41.09 -21.63
N VAL A 14 -39.00 -41.63 -21.05
CA VAL A 14 -38.92 -42.68 -20.03
C VAL A 14 -38.26 -43.95 -20.58
N LYS A 15 -38.60 -44.32 -21.81
CA LYS A 15 -38.03 -45.49 -22.49
C LYS A 15 -36.55 -45.28 -22.88
N ALA A 16 -36.15 -44.07 -23.25
CA ALA A 16 -34.75 -43.72 -23.48
C ALA A 16 -33.94 -43.60 -22.18
N SER A 17 -34.59 -43.22 -21.06
CA SER A 17 -33.95 -43.17 -19.73
C SER A 17 -33.98 -44.50 -18.97
N GLY A 18 -34.71 -45.50 -19.49
CA GLY A 18 -35.07 -46.73 -18.77
C GLY A 18 -34.35 -48.00 -19.22
N ASP A 19 -33.38 -47.92 -20.13
CA ASP A 19 -32.60 -49.08 -20.58
C ASP A 19 -31.08 -48.77 -20.57
N PRO A 20 -30.29 -49.37 -19.66
CA PRO A 20 -28.83 -49.32 -19.71
C PRO A 20 -28.27 -50.40 -20.65
N GLY A 21 -28.91 -50.63 -21.80
CA GLY A 21 -28.55 -51.66 -22.77
C GLY A 21 -28.48 -51.11 -24.19
N ALA A 22 -27.27 -51.07 -24.76
CA ALA A 22 -26.96 -50.74 -26.15
C ALA A 22 -26.98 -49.23 -26.54
N GLY A 23 -26.21 -48.46 -25.78
CA GLY A 23 -25.53 -47.23 -26.24
C GLY A 23 -24.06 -47.25 -25.83
N ASP A 24 -23.42 -48.41 -26.02
CA ASP A 24 -21.99 -48.65 -25.85
C ASP A 24 -21.21 -47.80 -26.86
N ASN A 25 -20.85 -46.57 -26.45
CA ASN A 25 -19.73 -45.76 -26.96
C ASN A 25 -19.63 -44.33 -26.37
N GLY A 26 -20.47 -43.94 -25.39
CA GLY A 26 -20.31 -42.67 -24.66
C GLY A 26 -19.75 -42.81 -23.24
N SER A 27 -19.98 -43.96 -22.60
CA SER A 27 -19.59 -44.19 -21.20
C SER A 27 -18.08 -44.40 -21.04
N SER A 28 -17.43 -45.12 -21.95
CA SER A 28 -15.99 -45.38 -21.83
C SER A 28 -15.16 -44.10 -21.96
N THR A 29 -15.51 -43.19 -22.87
CA THR A 29 -14.77 -41.91 -23.04
C THR A 29 -14.96 -40.97 -21.87
N ASP A 30 -16.19 -40.83 -21.35
CA ASP A 30 -16.47 -39.95 -20.20
C ASP A 30 -15.83 -40.49 -18.90
N ASN A 31 -15.81 -41.82 -18.71
CA ASN A 31 -15.09 -42.45 -17.60
C ASN A 31 -13.56 -42.30 -17.74
N LEU A 32 -13.03 -42.39 -18.97
CA LEU A 32 -11.59 -42.18 -19.21
C LEU A 32 -11.18 -40.73 -18.94
N ASP A 33 -11.98 -39.75 -19.34
CA ASP A 33 -11.67 -38.34 -19.13
C ASP A 33 -11.79 -37.95 -17.65
N THR A 34 -12.78 -38.50 -16.93
CA THR A 34 -12.88 -38.32 -15.48
C THR A 34 -11.72 -38.98 -14.73
N ASP A 35 -11.30 -40.19 -15.10
CA ASP A 35 -10.10 -40.84 -14.55
C ASP A 35 -8.82 -40.06 -14.83
N ARG A 36 -8.69 -39.46 -16.01
CA ARG A 36 -7.54 -38.60 -16.33
C ARG A 36 -7.52 -37.33 -15.48
N LEU A 37 -8.70 -36.75 -15.24
CA LEU A 37 -8.84 -35.55 -14.42
C LEU A 37 -8.56 -35.84 -12.94
N THR A 38 -8.97 -36.98 -12.41
CA THR A 38 -8.69 -37.37 -11.02
C THR A 38 -7.20 -37.58 -10.80
N VAL A 39 -6.51 -38.28 -11.69
CA VAL A 39 -5.05 -38.47 -11.63
C VAL A 39 -4.31 -37.13 -11.70
N PHE A 40 -4.73 -36.23 -12.58
CA PHE A 40 -4.12 -34.90 -12.68
C PHE A 40 -4.32 -34.09 -11.39
N THR A 41 -5.51 -34.15 -10.81
CA THR A 41 -5.86 -33.48 -9.56
C THR A 41 -5.04 -34.02 -8.38
N GLU A 42 -4.88 -35.34 -8.30
CA GLU A 42 -4.07 -35.98 -7.27
C GLU A 42 -2.60 -35.57 -7.40
N LYS A 43 -2.05 -35.58 -8.62
CA LYS A 43 -0.69 -35.13 -8.89
C LYS A 43 -0.49 -33.66 -8.52
N LEU A 44 -1.48 -32.80 -8.80
CA LEU A 44 -1.41 -31.39 -8.45
C LEU A 44 -1.43 -31.19 -6.93
N LYS A 45 -2.28 -31.93 -6.22
CA LYS A 45 -2.34 -31.92 -4.75
C LYS A 45 -1.02 -32.37 -4.13
N MET A 46 -0.41 -33.43 -4.67
CA MET A 46 0.91 -33.90 -4.25
C MET A 46 1.98 -32.81 -4.45
N LEU A 47 1.99 -32.16 -5.62
CA LEU A 47 2.93 -31.08 -5.90
C LEU A 47 2.74 -29.89 -4.94
N GLN A 48 1.49 -29.53 -4.64
CA GLN A 48 1.19 -28.48 -3.67
C GLN A 48 1.68 -28.83 -2.27
N SER A 49 1.45 -30.08 -1.81
CA SER A 49 1.95 -30.60 -0.53
C SER A 49 3.46 -30.40 -0.44
N ASN A 50 4.19 -30.85 -1.46
CA ASN A 50 5.65 -30.73 -1.54
C ASN A 50 6.11 -29.26 -1.47
N VAL A 51 5.49 -28.36 -2.24
CA VAL A 51 5.88 -26.92 -2.25
C VAL A 51 5.63 -26.23 -0.91
N ILE A 52 4.63 -26.68 -0.14
CA ILE A 52 4.35 -26.19 1.22
C ILE A 52 5.34 -26.78 2.25
N GLY A 53 5.96 -27.92 1.93
CA GLY A 53 6.90 -28.64 2.79
C GLY A 53 6.34 -29.91 3.42
N ASP A 54 5.17 -30.36 2.98
CA ASP A 54 4.52 -31.59 3.42
C ASP A 54 4.90 -32.78 2.51
N ASP A 55 4.71 -34.02 2.98
CA ASP A 55 4.93 -35.28 2.23
C ASP A 55 6.32 -35.46 1.56
N LEU A 56 7.35 -34.77 2.05
CA LEU A 56 8.70 -34.75 1.47
C LEU A 56 9.44 -36.11 1.53
N GLU A 57 9.01 -37.02 2.40
CA GLU A 57 9.60 -38.37 2.58
C GLU A 57 9.60 -39.21 1.29
N ARG A 58 8.72 -38.87 0.33
CA ARG A 58 8.57 -39.56 -0.95
C ARG A 58 9.52 -39.03 -2.04
N LEU A 59 10.19 -37.91 -1.80
CA LEU A 59 11.10 -37.28 -2.76
C LEU A 59 12.52 -37.80 -2.62
N SER A 60 13.23 -37.90 -3.74
CA SER A 60 14.66 -38.16 -3.72
C SER A 60 15.42 -36.92 -3.27
N LEU A 61 16.64 -37.08 -2.72
CA LEU A 61 17.49 -35.96 -2.32
C LEU A 61 17.69 -34.95 -3.45
N ARG A 62 17.84 -35.41 -4.69
CA ARG A 62 17.99 -34.54 -5.87
C ARG A 62 16.75 -33.68 -6.09
N ASP A 63 15.58 -34.29 -5.99
CA ASP A 63 14.31 -33.59 -6.23
C ASP A 63 13.99 -32.63 -5.08
N LEU A 64 14.41 -32.95 -3.85
CA LEU A 64 14.32 -32.06 -2.70
C LEU A 64 15.20 -30.81 -2.87
N ILE A 65 16.46 -30.97 -3.29
CA ILE A 65 17.36 -29.85 -3.60
C ILE A 65 16.78 -28.97 -4.71
N HIS A 66 16.19 -29.59 -5.75
CA HIS A 66 15.56 -28.83 -6.84
C HIS A 66 14.35 -28.03 -6.35
N LEU A 67 13.52 -28.63 -5.50
CA LEU A 67 12.35 -27.99 -4.90
C LEU A 67 12.76 -26.82 -4.00
N GLU A 68 13.79 -27.00 -3.17
CA GLU A 68 14.36 -25.95 -2.33
C GLU A 68 14.83 -24.76 -3.19
N GLN A 69 15.61 -25.02 -4.24
CA GLN A 69 16.07 -23.99 -5.15
C GLN A 69 14.91 -23.24 -5.81
N GLN A 70 13.88 -23.97 -6.26
CA GLN A 70 12.69 -23.37 -6.87
C GLN A 70 11.94 -22.46 -5.89
N VAL A 71 11.74 -22.92 -4.65
CA VAL A 71 11.09 -22.13 -3.59
C VAL A 71 11.93 -20.90 -3.27
N HIS A 72 13.25 -21.05 -3.10
CA HIS A 72 14.17 -19.95 -2.83
C HIS A 72 14.11 -18.85 -3.90
N GLU A 73 14.20 -19.23 -5.18
CA GLU A 73 14.13 -18.29 -6.29
C GLU A 73 12.77 -17.58 -6.38
N SER A 74 11.68 -18.34 -6.21
CA SER A 74 10.32 -17.78 -6.26
C SER A 74 10.09 -16.79 -5.11
N LEU A 75 10.57 -17.09 -3.91
CA LEU A 75 10.53 -16.19 -2.77
C LEU A 75 11.38 -14.94 -3.01
N GLY A 76 12.56 -15.09 -3.63
CA GLY A 76 13.39 -13.97 -4.07
C GLY A 76 12.64 -13.01 -5.00
N ARG A 77 11.95 -13.55 -6.02
CA ARG A 77 11.09 -12.76 -6.93
C ARG A 77 9.96 -12.05 -6.20
N ILE A 78 9.27 -12.72 -5.28
CA ILE A 78 8.18 -12.14 -4.48
C ILE A 78 8.69 -10.98 -3.62
N ARG A 79 9.84 -11.17 -2.95
CA ARG A 79 10.46 -10.12 -2.12
C ARG A 79 10.84 -8.90 -2.96
N ALA A 80 11.52 -9.11 -4.08
CA ALA A 80 11.89 -8.03 -5.00
C ALA A 80 10.65 -7.24 -5.46
N LYS A 81 9.56 -7.93 -5.84
CA LYS A 81 8.32 -7.25 -6.25
C LYS A 81 7.66 -6.47 -5.12
N LYS A 82 7.68 -7.03 -3.90
CA LYS A 82 7.17 -6.33 -2.71
C LYS A 82 7.97 -5.06 -2.44
N ASP A 83 9.29 -5.14 -2.54
CA ASP A 83 10.18 -3.99 -2.29
C ASP A 83 9.98 -2.90 -3.35
N GLU A 84 9.85 -3.28 -4.62
CA GLU A 84 9.47 -2.36 -5.72
C GLU A 84 8.17 -1.62 -5.40
N LEU A 85 7.09 -2.34 -5.04
CA LEU A 85 5.80 -1.73 -4.73
C LEU A 85 5.86 -0.79 -3.51
N ILE A 86 6.66 -1.12 -2.50
CA ILE A 86 6.84 -0.27 -1.32
C ILE A 86 7.58 1.02 -1.71
N LEU A 87 8.61 0.93 -2.55
CA LEU A 87 9.32 2.10 -3.04
C LEU A 87 8.40 3.01 -3.86
N ASP A 88 7.59 2.45 -4.76
CA ASP A 88 6.59 3.19 -5.52
C ASP A 88 5.62 3.96 -4.59
N GLN A 89 5.14 3.31 -3.51
CA GLN A 89 4.27 3.96 -2.53
C GLN A 89 4.95 5.10 -1.76
N ILE A 90 6.23 4.95 -1.44
CA ILE A 90 7.04 6.00 -0.79
C ILE A 90 7.17 7.19 -1.73
N ASP A 91 7.47 6.96 -3.01
CA ASP A 91 7.61 8.02 -4.01
C ASP A 91 6.30 8.76 -4.24
N ASP A 92 5.17 8.04 -4.32
CA ASP A 92 3.84 8.64 -4.38
C ASP A 92 3.56 9.55 -3.18
N PHE A 93 3.92 9.11 -1.97
CA PHE A 93 3.76 9.91 -0.76
C PHE A 93 4.66 11.15 -0.78
N ASN A 94 5.93 10.99 -1.13
CA ASN A 94 6.90 12.08 -1.24
C ASN A 94 6.44 13.14 -2.24
N GLN A 95 5.89 12.72 -3.38
CA GLN A 95 5.36 13.64 -4.37
C GLN A 95 4.19 14.45 -3.83
N LYS A 96 3.24 13.81 -3.12
CA LYS A 96 2.10 14.51 -2.47
C LYS A 96 2.56 15.52 -1.42
N VAL A 97 3.56 15.17 -0.62
CA VAL A 97 4.18 16.09 0.36
C VAL A 97 4.83 17.26 -0.36
N ALA A 98 5.59 16.99 -1.43
CA ALA A 98 6.22 18.04 -2.21
C ALA A 98 5.20 18.99 -2.85
N ASP A 99 4.11 18.48 -3.40
CA ASP A 99 3.03 19.29 -3.99
C ASP A 99 2.33 20.16 -2.95
N THR A 100 2.02 19.59 -1.78
CA THR A 100 1.41 20.34 -0.69
C THR A 100 2.36 21.43 -0.17
N ARG A 101 3.66 21.13 -0.05
CA ARG A 101 4.66 22.13 0.33
C ARG A 101 4.79 23.23 -0.73
N ARG A 102 4.74 22.90 -2.02
CA ARG A 102 4.73 23.88 -3.12
C ARG A 102 3.54 24.83 -3.02
N THR A 103 2.33 24.30 -2.76
CA THR A 103 1.13 25.15 -2.62
C THR A 103 1.20 26.05 -1.40
N MET A 104 1.67 25.53 -0.26
CA MET A 104 1.89 26.34 0.96
C MET A 104 2.91 27.46 0.72
N ASN A 105 4.04 27.15 0.06
CA ASN A 105 5.07 28.13 -0.26
C ASN A 105 4.55 29.22 -1.22
N ALA A 106 3.74 28.84 -2.22
CA ALA A 106 3.11 29.80 -3.13
C ALA A 106 2.16 30.74 -2.38
N SER A 107 1.32 30.19 -1.49
CA SER A 107 0.44 30.98 -0.62
C SER A 107 1.22 31.93 0.29
N MET A 108 2.31 31.46 0.90
CA MET A 108 3.18 32.28 1.74
C MET A 108 3.80 33.43 0.95
N SER A 109 4.29 33.18 -0.27
CA SER A 109 4.83 34.23 -1.14
C SER A 109 3.79 35.28 -1.54
N MET A 110 2.53 34.89 -1.73
CA MET A 110 1.45 35.86 -1.97
C MET A 110 1.18 36.72 -0.73
N LEU A 111 1.20 36.14 0.47
CA LEU A 111 1.06 36.89 1.72
C LEU A 111 2.22 37.86 1.93
N ASP A 112 3.46 37.42 1.69
CA ASP A 112 4.66 38.24 1.77
C ASP A 112 4.55 39.48 0.86
N ARG A 113 4.15 39.28 -0.40
CA ARG A 113 3.89 40.37 -1.35
C ARG A 113 2.80 41.35 -0.88
N LEU A 114 1.76 40.87 -0.19
CA LEU A 114 0.71 41.73 0.36
C LEU A 114 1.22 42.54 1.56
N VAL A 115 2.06 41.94 2.40
CA VAL A 115 2.70 42.64 3.53
C VAL A 115 3.60 43.76 3.03
N ASP A 116 4.39 43.51 1.99
CA ASP A 116 5.21 44.53 1.33
C ASP A 116 4.37 45.68 0.76
N PHE A 117 3.25 45.34 0.12
CA PHE A 117 2.30 46.32 -0.42
C PHE A 117 1.71 47.21 0.67
N CYS A 118 1.15 46.62 1.74
CA CYS A 118 0.57 47.37 2.85
C CYS A 118 1.59 48.22 3.61
N SER A 119 2.84 47.77 3.69
CA SER A 119 3.93 48.53 4.32
C SER A 119 4.30 49.78 3.51
N SER A 120 4.03 49.78 2.20
CA SER A 120 4.34 50.90 1.30
C SER A 120 3.32 52.05 1.36
N ASP A 121 2.06 51.78 1.75
CA ASP A 121 0.98 52.78 1.77
C ASP A 121 0.86 53.58 3.08
N ILE A 122 1.45 53.09 4.19
CA ILE A 122 1.40 53.78 5.50
C ILE A 122 2.40 54.97 5.55
N THR A 123 3.40 55.02 4.67
CA THR A 123 4.37 56.14 4.61
C THR A 123 4.06 57.20 3.57
N GLY A 124 3.04 56.99 2.72
CA GLY A 124 2.76 57.84 1.55
C GLY A 124 1.67 58.89 1.72
N SER A 125 0.96 58.94 2.85
CA SER A 125 -0.20 59.85 3.02
C SER A 125 -0.30 60.44 4.43
N GLN A 126 0.69 61.22 4.86
CA GLN A 126 0.47 62.33 5.80
C GLN A 126 1.60 63.38 5.75
N GLU A 127 1.72 64.11 4.64
CA GLU A 127 2.23 65.49 4.66
C GLU A 127 1.02 66.41 4.82
N PHE A 128 0.50 66.51 6.05
CA PHE A 128 -0.32 67.67 6.41
C PHE A 128 0.62 68.69 7.01
N VAL A 129 0.88 69.74 6.24
CA VAL A 129 1.54 70.95 6.72
C VAL A 129 0.64 71.56 7.78
N GLU A 130 0.96 71.39 9.06
CA GLU A 130 0.37 72.20 10.12
C GLU A 130 1.41 73.15 10.69
N SER A 131 1.24 74.39 10.21
CA SER A 131 1.85 75.62 10.67
C SER A 131 1.80 75.76 12.19
N GLU A 132 2.87 76.35 12.72
CA GLU A 132 3.08 76.69 14.12
C GLU A 132 1.88 77.35 14.81
N ALA A 133 1.54 76.85 16.00
CA ALA A 133 1.39 77.66 17.21
C ALA A 133 1.26 76.74 18.43
N GLY A 134 2.21 76.86 19.36
CA GLY A 134 2.29 76.00 20.54
C GLY A 134 1.18 76.22 21.56
N HIS A 135 0.79 75.13 22.24
CA HIS A 135 0.41 75.20 23.65
C HIS A 135 0.57 73.84 24.33
N VAL A 136 1.48 73.79 25.31
CA VAL A 136 1.62 72.70 26.27
C VAL A 136 0.56 72.91 27.36
N LEU A 137 -0.40 72.00 27.54
CA LEU A 137 -0.86 71.58 28.89
C LEU A 137 -1.82 70.37 28.88
N ARG A 138 -1.31 69.26 29.44
CA ARG A 138 -1.93 68.37 30.45
C ARG A 138 -3.26 67.64 30.15
N VAL A 139 -3.12 66.31 30.20
CA VAL A 139 -4.15 65.24 30.32
C VAL A 139 -4.97 65.36 31.64
N PRO A 140 -6.26 64.98 31.63
CA PRO A 140 -6.75 63.90 32.54
C PRO A 140 -7.71 62.92 31.80
N THR A 141 -7.36 61.64 31.62
CA THR A 141 -7.62 60.43 32.46
C THR A 141 -8.81 59.57 32.03
N THR A 142 -8.57 58.24 32.07
CA THR A 142 -9.51 57.08 32.16
C THR A 142 -10.38 56.82 30.92
N ASP A 143 -10.52 55.62 30.36
CA ASP A 143 -10.48 54.27 30.91
C ASP A 143 -10.31 53.22 29.78
N ALA A 144 -10.14 51.95 30.16
CA ALA A 144 -10.22 50.72 29.36
C ALA A 144 -8.91 50.07 28.84
N LEU A 145 -8.47 49.09 29.64
CA LEU A 145 -7.76 47.85 29.29
C LEU A 145 -6.24 47.92 29.09
N ARG A 146 -5.57 47.91 30.24
CA ARG A 146 -4.21 47.37 30.43
C ARG A 146 -4.30 45.89 30.82
N ALA A 147 -3.93 44.99 29.91
CA ALA A 147 -3.45 43.63 30.17
C ALA A 147 -2.80 43.13 28.86
N ALA A 148 -1.60 42.58 28.77
CA ALA A 148 -0.60 42.20 29.74
C ALA A 148 0.78 42.27 29.05
N ARG A 149 1.84 42.55 29.81
CA ARG A 149 3.21 42.19 29.39
C ARG A 149 3.46 40.75 29.81
N ILE A 150 3.97 39.92 28.91
CA ILE A 150 4.99 38.93 29.25
C ILE A 150 6.09 39.01 28.20
N ALA A 151 7.30 39.22 28.70
CA ALA A 151 8.55 39.15 27.98
C ALA A 151 9.09 37.71 27.98
N SER A 152 9.75 37.33 26.89
CA SER A 152 10.85 36.34 26.84
C SER A 152 11.32 36.30 25.38
N SER A 153 12.50 36.84 25.08
CA SER A 153 13.75 36.08 24.85
C SER A 153 13.77 35.43 23.47
N ASP A 154 14.58 35.95 22.55
CA ASP A 154 16.00 35.60 22.34
C ASP A 154 16.19 34.23 21.66
N GLN A 155 17.16 34.24 20.74
CA GLN A 155 17.99 33.14 20.30
C GLN A 155 17.58 32.35 19.03
N SER A 156 18.44 32.58 18.03
CA SER A 156 19.12 31.62 17.15
C SER A 156 18.34 30.86 16.08
N ASN A 157 18.77 31.15 14.84
CA ASN A 157 18.95 30.19 13.76
C ASN A 157 19.41 28.84 14.30
N ASP A 158 18.72 27.76 13.92
CA ASP A 158 19.31 26.44 13.78
C ASP A 158 18.53 25.69 12.70
N ASP A 159 19.18 25.50 11.55
CA ASP A 159 18.84 24.47 10.57
C ASP A 159 18.96 23.09 11.22
N PRO A 160 18.09 22.11 10.91
CA PRO A 160 18.46 20.71 11.05
C PRO A 160 18.72 20.10 9.68
N GLU A 161 20.01 20.10 9.37
CA GLU A 161 20.80 18.98 8.85
C GLU A 161 20.03 17.72 8.38
N TYR A 162 20.33 17.34 7.14
CA TYR A 162 19.92 16.11 6.48
C TYR A 162 20.54 14.89 7.18
N VAL A 163 19.83 14.25 8.11
CA VAL A 163 20.34 13.03 8.77
C VAL A 163 20.08 11.82 7.90
N ALA A 164 21.12 11.42 7.16
CA ALA A 164 21.24 10.10 6.54
C ALA A 164 21.13 9.01 7.62
N SER A 165 19.98 8.33 7.70
CA SER A 165 19.82 7.14 8.54
C SER A 165 20.02 5.87 7.72
N GLY A 166 21.26 5.64 7.32
CA GLY A 166 21.75 4.30 6.99
C GLY A 166 22.00 3.53 8.29
N ARG A 167 21.01 2.80 8.79
CA ARG A 167 21.25 1.72 9.77
C ARG A 167 21.04 0.38 9.08
N ARG A 168 22.16 -0.19 8.61
CA ARG A 168 22.31 -1.63 8.40
C ARG A 168 21.95 -2.33 9.71
N PHE A 169 20.81 -3.01 9.75
CA PHE A 169 20.57 -4.00 10.78
C PHE A 169 21.33 -5.27 10.38
N GLY A 170 22.48 -5.47 11.03
CA GLY A 170 23.17 -6.76 11.04
C GLY A 170 22.30 -7.75 11.81
N ILE A 171 21.89 -8.81 11.13
CA ILE A 171 21.34 -10.01 11.76
C ILE A 171 22.52 -10.68 12.44
N THR A 172 22.58 -10.62 13.77
CA THR A 172 23.47 -11.50 14.54
C THR A 172 22.85 -12.90 14.51
N GLU A 173 23.38 -13.72 13.61
CA GLU A 173 23.24 -15.17 13.66
C GLU A 173 24.05 -15.66 14.85
N ASP A 174 23.37 -16.13 15.90
CA ASP A 174 23.96 -17.04 16.89
C ASP A 174 22.81 -17.59 17.73
N LEU A 175 22.40 -18.83 17.47
CA LEU A 175 21.96 -19.83 18.45
C LEU A 175 21.72 -21.16 17.72
N ASN A 176 22.80 -21.83 17.31
CA ASN A 176 22.79 -23.27 17.10
C ASN A 176 23.94 -23.90 17.87
N GLU A 177 23.72 -24.17 19.16
CA GLU A 177 24.48 -25.17 19.89
C GLU A 177 23.49 -26.19 20.45
N SER A 178 23.37 -27.31 19.75
CA SER A 178 22.85 -28.54 20.36
C SER A 178 24.01 -29.21 21.10
N PRO A 179 23.88 -29.55 22.40
CA PRO A 179 24.93 -30.31 23.06
C PRO A 179 24.96 -31.74 22.54
N ALA A 180 26.18 -32.21 22.30
CA ALA A 180 26.51 -33.55 21.84
C ALA A 180 25.96 -34.64 22.76
N SER A 181 25.57 -35.75 22.14
CA SER A 181 25.24 -37.02 22.77
C SER A 181 26.41 -37.58 23.58
N GLU A 182 26.09 -38.14 24.75
CA GLU A 182 26.88 -39.18 25.42
C GLU A 182 25.95 -40.35 25.81
#